data_AF-A0A7M7G8S4-F1
#
_entry.id   AF-A0A7M7G8S4-F1
#
_cell.length_a   1.000
_cell.length_b   1.000
_cell.length_c   1.000
_cell.angle_alpha   90.00
_cell.angle_beta   90.00
_cell.angle_gamma   90.00
#
_symmetry.space_group_name_H-M   'P 1'
#
loop_
_entity.id
_entity.type
_entity.pdbx_description
1 polymer ?
#
loop_
_entity_poly.entity_id
_entity_poly.type
_entity_poly.pdbx_seq_one_letter_code
_entity_poly.pdbx_strand_id
1 'polypeptide(L)'
;MSGEPNVKGYAPLPQSISNTDTEDDDEEHQHHREHADSLSKDDDQSRISDTTTICQNGRFYPLDETKNLANRARNGRNSFGYSTDNIPIMILDGQSHDDLWKRHDMSPLRRFCLVASVLLCILTILIFLYVLPCDNSSICPPAPEPKTSVSWDKTLEGVEINGRITVIPGSPYNLIFLLRGQQFGDIDSRESPGQQQITPEGGGVLSMQGTSGIPLWWVVLKRLPTDIDCEILDTDGSGKPDCLVSGEGGLLVSIEPIAGTIHWNSEIHAQPALPLLLSDLDSDGINDLLTIELTNSSQSLVFLSGKSGKVLARQSIPGCQSVELSDIDSAFVLSYTCHNGNSNQSTKTILLKNLIESINFSQARRKLALTVLTQPATSKPPASYPNQTSTDSWDLTPHHRLYVRNVAGDRCPSDVCQTSVNLTLVHARNESRIWDHASASSFVTRPAILDTFGQAYTAGFALKFWNWTADTAAEDKEKSVTPGPTTVRQQSLTERVSIIFVNNTEVHVMNASQSELIQLCRGQDCQPSLPRQAHSIRIADLNGDGVMELISYRTTYNMADDISKATLTSKVQIVKLDAVF
;
A
#
# COMPACT_ATOMS: atom_id res chain seq x y z
N MET A 1 14.78 -65.25 -13.22
CA MET A 1 15.01 -66.18 -14.36
C MET A 1 13.66 -66.38 -15.02
N SER A 2 13.35 -66.14 -16.28
CA SER A 2 13.98 -65.69 -17.54
C SER A 2 12.74 -65.59 -18.47
N GLY A 3 12.52 -64.69 -19.43
CA GLY A 3 13.24 -63.58 -20.03
C GLY A 3 12.33 -63.02 -21.14
N GLU A 4 12.48 -61.73 -21.45
CA GLU A 4 11.97 -61.05 -22.66
C GLU A 4 12.79 -61.46 -23.91
N PRO A 5 12.29 -61.34 -25.17
CA PRO A 5 12.08 -60.05 -25.90
C PRO A 5 10.80 -59.98 -26.80
N ASN A 6 10.08 -58.82 -26.89
CA ASN A 6 10.21 -57.69 -27.86
C ASN A 6 9.70 -58.05 -29.30
N VAL A 7 8.77 -57.39 -30.02
CA VAL A 7 8.61 -55.97 -30.41
C VAL A 7 7.27 -55.74 -31.18
N LYS A 8 6.56 -54.64 -30.83
CA LYS A 8 5.76 -53.63 -31.58
C LYS A 8 4.74 -53.98 -32.70
N GLY A 9 3.52 -53.47 -32.49
CA GLY A 9 2.61 -52.99 -33.54
C GLY A 9 1.82 -51.77 -33.01
N TYR A 10 1.94 -50.61 -33.67
CA TYR A 10 1.30 -49.35 -33.30
C TYR A 10 -0.17 -49.31 -33.78
N ALA A 11 -1.07 -48.80 -32.95
CA ALA A 11 -2.42 -48.37 -33.30
C ALA A 11 -2.47 -46.82 -33.25
N PRO A 12 -3.16 -46.14 -34.20
CA PRO A 12 -3.21 -44.69 -34.22
C PRO A 12 -4.14 -44.12 -33.14
N LEU A 13 -3.61 -43.17 -32.36
CA LEU A 13 -4.39 -42.29 -31.49
C LEU A 13 -5.00 -41.12 -32.30
N PRO A 14 -6.20 -40.65 -31.95
CA PRO A 14 -6.89 -39.54 -32.59
C PRO A 14 -6.24 -38.20 -32.20
N GLN A 15 -6.03 -37.32 -33.18
CA GLN A 15 -5.65 -35.92 -32.92
C GLN A 15 -6.91 -35.06 -32.77
N SER A 16 -7.06 -34.52 -31.57
CA SER A 16 -7.95 -33.44 -31.18
C SER A 16 -7.44 -32.08 -31.67
N ILE A 17 -8.31 -31.31 -32.31
CA ILE A 17 -8.25 -29.85 -32.42
C ILE A 17 -9.69 -29.42 -32.08
N SER A 18 -10.01 -29.15 -30.81
CA SER A 18 -10.01 -27.81 -30.20
C SER A 18 -10.65 -26.76 -31.12
N ASN A 19 -11.99 -26.74 -31.11
CA ASN A 19 -12.76 -25.54 -31.41
C ASN A 19 -13.29 -25.03 -30.07
N THR A 20 -12.82 -23.84 -29.72
CA THR A 20 -13.30 -22.98 -28.63
C THR A 20 -14.78 -22.66 -28.80
N ASP A 21 -15.44 -22.68 -27.65
CA ASP A 21 -16.84 -22.37 -27.40
C ASP A 21 -17.26 -21.00 -27.95
N THR A 22 -18.34 -20.99 -28.71
CA THR A 22 -19.28 -19.86 -28.81
C THR A 22 -20.61 -20.40 -28.30
N GLU A 23 -20.96 -19.98 -27.09
CA GLU A 23 -22.28 -20.15 -26.50
C GLU A 23 -23.28 -19.30 -27.29
N ASP A 24 -24.34 -19.93 -27.81
CA ASP A 24 -25.71 -19.42 -27.84
C ASP A 24 -26.60 -20.44 -28.58
N ASP A 25 -27.61 -20.96 -27.87
CA ASP A 25 -29.01 -21.11 -28.33
C ASP A 25 -29.82 -21.96 -27.31
N ASP A 26 -30.62 -21.23 -26.52
CA ASP A 26 -32.07 -21.36 -26.27
C ASP A 26 -32.81 -22.68 -25.91
N GLU A 27 -33.91 -22.42 -25.19
CA GLU A 27 -35.08 -23.27 -24.81
C GLU A 27 -34.90 -24.09 -23.51
N GLU A 28 -35.81 -24.13 -22.52
CA GLU A 28 -37.23 -23.79 -22.41
C GLU A 28 -37.62 -23.88 -20.91
N HIS A 29 -38.49 -22.99 -20.40
CA HIS A 29 -39.66 -23.29 -19.54
C HIS A 29 -40.20 -22.06 -18.78
N GLN A 30 -41.34 -21.58 -19.29
CA GLN A 30 -42.54 -21.04 -18.63
C GLN A 30 -42.47 -20.66 -17.13
N HIS A 31 -42.88 -19.41 -16.80
CA HIS A 31 -44.16 -19.16 -16.11
C HIS A 31 -44.45 -17.65 -15.89
N HIS A 32 -45.65 -17.25 -16.34
CA HIS A 32 -46.60 -16.28 -15.73
C HIS A 32 -46.51 -14.74 -15.86
N ARG A 33 -47.66 -14.21 -16.35
CA ARG A 33 -48.33 -12.90 -16.11
C ARG A 33 -47.74 -11.67 -16.82
N GLU A 34 -48.49 -10.69 -17.33
CA GLU A 34 -49.93 -10.37 -17.39
C GLU A 34 -50.10 -9.24 -18.45
N HIS A 35 -51.26 -9.19 -19.11
CA HIS A 35 -51.94 -8.02 -19.73
C HIS A 35 -51.15 -6.90 -20.46
N ALA A 36 -51.44 -6.67 -21.74
CA ALA A 36 -52.43 -5.66 -22.18
C ALA A 36 -52.46 -5.50 -23.72
N ASP A 37 -53.68 -5.41 -24.26
CA ASP A 37 -54.01 -5.05 -25.64
C ASP A 37 -53.56 -3.63 -26.02
N SER A 38 -53.04 -3.44 -27.24
CA SER A 38 -53.43 -2.32 -28.09
C SER A 38 -53.03 -2.52 -29.55
N LEU A 39 -54.04 -2.48 -30.43
CA LEU A 39 -53.92 -2.29 -31.88
C LEU A 39 -53.16 -1.00 -32.23
N SER A 40 -52.36 -1.02 -33.30
CA SER A 40 -52.67 -0.30 -34.56
C SER A 40 -51.54 -0.40 -35.60
N LYS A 41 -51.93 -0.72 -36.84
CA LYS A 41 -51.22 -0.44 -38.10
C LYS A 41 -50.88 1.05 -38.24
N ASP A 42 -49.75 1.38 -38.85
CA ASP A 42 -49.73 2.00 -40.19
C ASP A 42 -48.30 2.22 -40.71
N ASP A 43 -48.23 2.31 -42.04
CA ASP A 43 -47.10 2.24 -42.95
C ASP A 43 -46.18 3.48 -42.99
N ASP A 44 -45.07 3.25 -43.71
CA ASP A 44 -44.27 4.19 -44.52
C ASP A 44 -43.06 4.96 -43.92
N GLN A 45 -41.89 4.36 -44.20
CA GLN A 45 -40.86 4.89 -45.10
C GLN A 45 -40.03 6.11 -44.63
N SER A 46 -38.79 5.84 -44.19
CA SER A 46 -37.63 6.61 -44.66
C SER A 46 -36.31 5.84 -44.51
N ARG A 47 -35.54 5.87 -45.59
CA ARG A 47 -34.18 5.36 -45.77
C ARG A 47 -33.19 6.06 -44.83
N ILE A 48 -32.19 5.34 -44.33
CA ILE A 48 -30.75 5.67 -44.40
C ILE A 48 -29.95 4.37 -44.19
N SER A 49 -28.88 4.27 -44.97
CA SER A 49 -27.82 3.27 -45.14
C SER A 49 -27.24 2.71 -43.82
N ASP A 50 -26.64 1.52 -43.73
CA ASP A 50 -25.46 1.05 -44.47
C ASP A 50 -25.37 -0.49 -44.53
N THR A 51 -24.93 -0.97 -45.68
CA THR A 51 -24.69 -2.38 -45.99
C THR A 51 -23.20 -2.66 -45.94
N THR A 52 -22.77 -3.61 -45.11
CA THR A 52 -21.42 -4.18 -45.17
C THR A 52 -21.38 -5.36 -46.12
N THR A 53 -20.42 -5.25 -47.02
CA THR A 53 -20.02 -6.07 -48.15
C THR A 53 -19.49 -7.45 -47.72
N ILE A 54 -20.03 -8.53 -48.28
CA ILE A 54 -19.33 -9.82 -48.40
C ILE A 54 -19.12 -10.07 -49.90
N CYS A 55 -17.91 -9.81 -50.38
CA CYS A 55 -17.49 -10.09 -51.75
C CYS A 55 -17.30 -11.60 -51.97
N GLN A 56 -18.21 -12.21 -52.72
CA GLN A 56 -18.04 -13.54 -53.30
C GLN A 56 -17.15 -13.47 -54.55
N ASN A 57 -16.05 -14.22 -54.58
CA ASN A 57 -15.28 -14.49 -55.80
C ASN A 57 -15.02 -15.99 -55.96
N GLY A 58 -15.76 -16.62 -56.88
CA GLY A 58 -15.58 -18.02 -57.26
C GLY A 58 -16.28 -18.31 -58.58
N ARG A 59 -15.80 -17.73 -59.67
CA ARG A 59 -16.35 -17.96 -61.02
C ARG A 59 -15.65 -19.18 -61.64
N PHE A 60 -16.36 -20.29 -61.77
CA PHE A 60 -15.89 -21.48 -62.47
C PHE A 60 -16.04 -21.32 -64.00
N TYR A 61 -14.97 -21.65 -64.75
CA TYR A 61 -15.01 -21.80 -66.20
C TYR A 61 -14.90 -23.28 -66.55
N PRO A 62 -15.86 -23.88 -67.27
CA PRO A 62 -15.70 -25.24 -67.77
C PRO A 62 -14.71 -25.27 -68.93
N LEU A 63 -13.65 -26.05 -68.78
CA LEU A 63 -12.73 -26.44 -69.85
C LEU A 63 -13.38 -27.55 -70.68
N ASP A 64 -14.11 -27.20 -71.75
CA ASP A 64 -14.00 -27.89 -73.04
C ASP A 64 -14.80 -27.13 -74.11
N GLU A 65 -14.23 -26.03 -74.60
CA GLU A 65 -14.79 -25.30 -75.73
C GLU A 65 -13.78 -25.28 -76.88
N THR A 66 -13.31 -26.46 -77.30
CA THR A 66 -12.68 -26.58 -78.62
C THR A 66 -12.98 -27.91 -79.28
N LYS A 67 -13.50 -27.82 -80.51
CA LYS A 67 -13.69 -28.89 -81.51
C LYS A 67 -14.92 -29.79 -81.32
N ASN A 68 -16.05 -29.33 -81.85
CA ASN A 68 -16.79 -30.03 -82.93
C ASN A 68 -18.09 -29.29 -83.27
N LEU A 69 -17.95 -28.19 -84.03
CA LEU A 69 -19.05 -27.36 -84.55
C LEU A 69 -19.89 -28.04 -85.66
N ALA A 70 -19.74 -29.35 -85.89
CA ALA A 70 -20.35 -30.04 -87.04
C ALA A 70 -21.61 -30.87 -86.72
N ASN A 71 -21.97 -31.13 -85.45
CA ASN A 71 -23.10 -32.03 -85.12
C ASN A 71 -24.30 -31.37 -84.45
N ARG A 72 -24.37 -30.04 -84.35
CA ARG A 72 -25.47 -29.32 -83.67
C ARG A 72 -26.74 -29.11 -84.51
N ALA A 73 -26.80 -29.64 -85.74
CA ALA A 73 -27.95 -29.44 -86.65
C ALA A 73 -28.82 -30.70 -86.86
N ARG A 74 -28.71 -31.72 -86.01
CA ARG A 74 -29.50 -32.96 -86.19
C ARG A 74 -29.90 -33.62 -84.88
N ASN A 75 -30.77 -32.94 -84.13
CA ASN A 75 -31.95 -33.52 -83.50
C ASN A 75 -32.55 -32.48 -82.54
N GLY A 76 -33.71 -31.97 -82.94
CA GLY A 76 -34.54 -31.16 -82.07
C GLY A 76 -35.23 -31.99 -81.00
N ARG A 77 -35.75 -31.27 -80.00
CA ARG A 77 -36.60 -31.74 -78.90
C ARG A 77 -35.92 -32.74 -77.95
N ASN A 78 -35.55 -32.25 -76.77
CA ASN A 78 -36.34 -32.53 -75.57
C ASN A 78 -35.94 -31.59 -74.43
N SER A 79 -36.98 -30.98 -73.87
CA SER A 79 -37.00 -30.30 -72.58
C SER A 79 -36.63 -31.28 -71.47
N PHE A 80 -35.69 -30.91 -70.60
CA PHE A 80 -35.68 -31.43 -69.24
C PHE A 80 -35.39 -30.30 -68.28
N GLY A 81 -36.34 -30.09 -67.37
CA GLY A 81 -36.35 -29.03 -66.37
C GLY A 81 -35.31 -29.26 -65.28
N TYR A 82 -34.97 -28.16 -64.63
CA TYR A 82 -34.20 -28.16 -63.40
C TYR A 82 -34.98 -28.91 -62.32
N SER A 83 -34.33 -29.92 -61.74
CA SER A 83 -34.64 -30.37 -60.39
C SER A 83 -33.33 -30.55 -59.65
N THR A 84 -33.30 -29.98 -58.45
CA THR A 84 -32.20 -29.92 -57.50
C THR A 84 -31.74 -31.30 -57.04
N ASP A 85 -30.48 -31.35 -56.60
CA ASP A 85 -29.82 -32.46 -55.92
C ASP A 85 -29.54 -33.72 -56.75
N ASN A 86 -28.45 -33.67 -57.51
CA ASN A 86 -27.69 -34.89 -57.83
C ASN A 86 -26.19 -34.60 -57.70
N ILE A 87 -25.58 -35.21 -56.68
CA ILE A 87 -24.14 -35.40 -56.60
C ILE A 87 -23.76 -36.31 -57.78
N PRO A 88 -22.88 -35.90 -58.71
CA PRO A 88 -22.50 -36.77 -59.81
C PRO A 88 -21.61 -37.89 -59.27
N ILE A 89 -22.21 -39.06 -59.07
CA ILE A 89 -21.48 -40.32 -58.93
C ILE A 89 -20.85 -40.61 -60.29
N MET A 90 -19.51 -40.58 -60.34
CA MET A 90 -18.76 -40.96 -61.53
C MET A 90 -18.89 -42.47 -61.72
N ILE A 91 -19.78 -42.87 -62.62
CA ILE A 91 -19.89 -44.26 -63.09
C ILE A 91 -18.66 -44.50 -63.98
N LEU A 92 -17.71 -45.30 -63.50
CA LEU A 92 -16.70 -45.90 -64.36
C LEU A 92 -17.38 -47.01 -65.16
N ASP A 93 -17.87 -46.67 -66.35
CA ASP A 93 -18.19 -47.67 -67.35
C ASP A 93 -16.88 -48.35 -67.76
N GLY A 94 -16.75 -49.60 -67.32
CA GLY A 94 -15.66 -50.47 -67.67
C GLY A 94 -15.69 -50.79 -69.15
N GLN A 95 -14.82 -50.15 -69.92
CA GLN A 95 -14.15 -50.71 -71.11
C GLN A 95 -13.22 -49.66 -71.73
N SER A 96 -12.03 -49.50 -71.15
CA SER A 96 -10.80 -49.23 -71.91
C SER A 96 -9.61 -49.32 -70.97
N HIS A 97 -8.97 -50.47 -71.07
CA HIS A 97 -7.70 -50.78 -70.46
C HIS A 97 -6.60 -49.83 -70.95
N ASP A 98 -5.71 -49.50 -70.01
CA ASP A 98 -4.28 -49.22 -70.22
C ASP A 98 -3.89 -47.96 -70.98
N ASP A 99 -4.00 -46.77 -70.36
CA ASP A 99 -3.08 -45.64 -70.64
C ASP A 99 -3.03 -44.50 -69.59
N LEU A 100 -3.82 -44.55 -68.50
CA LEU A 100 -3.97 -43.41 -67.56
C LEU A 100 -2.82 -43.19 -66.56
N TRP A 101 -1.78 -44.03 -66.53
CA TRP A 101 -0.70 -43.96 -65.53
C TRP A 101 0.70 -43.68 -66.08
N LYS A 102 0.82 -43.08 -67.27
CA LYS A 102 2.09 -42.48 -67.67
C LYS A 102 2.28 -41.16 -66.92
N ARG A 103 3.11 -41.16 -65.87
CA ARG A 103 3.64 -39.92 -65.28
C ARG A 103 4.28 -39.12 -66.41
N HIS A 104 3.62 -38.04 -66.80
CA HIS A 104 4.20 -37.11 -67.76
C HIS A 104 5.38 -36.44 -67.07
N ASP A 105 6.60 -36.71 -67.54
CA ASP A 105 7.77 -35.94 -67.13
C ASP A 105 7.47 -34.46 -67.35
N MET A 106 7.53 -33.67 -66.28
CA MET A 106 7.26 -32.23 -66.36
C MET A 106 8.13 -31.61 -67.46
N SER A 107 7.51 -30.82 -68.34
CA SER A 107 8.26 -30.13 -69.39
C SER A 107 9.40 -29.30 -68.77
N PRO A 108 10.57 -29.21 -69.43
CA PRO A 108 11.75 -28.55 -68.86
C PRO A 108 11.47 -27.08 -68.51
N LEU A 109 10.53 -26.43 -69.21
CA LEU A 109 10.08 -25.07 -68.91
C LEU A 109 9.32 -24.99 -67.57
N ARG A 110 8.47 -25.97 -67.26
CA ARG A 110 7.76 -26.02 -65.97
C ARG A 110 8.71 -26.33 -64.81
N ARG A 111 9.73 -27.18 -65.03
CA ARG A 111 10.80 -27.42 -64.06
C ARG A 111 11.62 -26.15 -63.80
N PHE A 112 11.96 -25.41 -64.86
CA PHE A 112 12.66 -24.14 -64.75
C PHE A 112 11.84 -23.09 -63.99
N CYS A 113 10.54 -22.93 -64.31
CA CYS A 113 9.67 -22.00 -63.58
C CYS A 113 9.52 -22.35 -62.09
N LEU A 114 9.46 -23.64 -61.75
CA LEU A 114 9.38 -24.08 -60.36
C LEU A 114 10.69 -23.77 -59.61
N VAL A 115 11.84 -24.06 -60.21
CA VAL A 115 13.16 -23.73 -59.63
C VAL A 115 13.34 -22.22 -59.51
N ALA A 116 12.94 -21.45 -60.53
CA ALA A 116 12.99 -20.00 -60.50
C ALA A 116 12.08 -19.40 -59.41
N SER A 117 10.87 -19.95 -59.23
CA SER A 117 9.97 -19.52 -58.14
C SER A 117 10.56 -19.78 -56.76
N VAL A 118 11.20 -20.95 -56.57
CA VAL A 118 11.86 -21.28 -55.29
C VAL A 118 13.06 -20.36 -55.05
N LEU A 119 13.87 -20.10 -56.09
CA LEU A 119 15.00 -19.16 -56.00
C LEU A 119 14.52 -17.74 -55.69
N LEU A 120 13.40 -17.30 -56.25
CA LEU A 120 12.83 -15.98 -55.99
C LEU A 120 12.34 -15.88 -54.54
N CYS A 121 11.69 -16.92 -54.00
CA CYS A 121 11.33 -16.99 -52.58
C CYS A 121 12.55 -16.96 -51.64
N ILE A 122 13.61 -17.70 -51.97
CA ILE A 122 14.85 -17.67 -51.18
C ILE A 122 15.50 -16.28 -51.27
N LEU A 123 15.54 -15.69 -52.46
CA LEU A 123 16.08 -14.34 -52.66
C LEU A 123 15.31 -13.29 -51.87
N THR A 124 13.97 -13.37 -51.83
CA THR A 124 13.17 -12.45 -50.99
C THR A 124 13.53 -12.60 -49.52
N ILE A 125 13.70 -13.82 -49.02
CA ILE A 125 14.09 -14.06 -47.62
C ILE A 125 15.49 -13.46 -47.35
N LEU A 126 16.45 -13.66 -48.26
CA LEU A 126 17.79 -13.10 -48.12
C LEU A 126 17.79 -11.56 -48.18
N ILE A 127 16.95 -10.94 -49.00
CA ILE A 127 16.78 -9.49 -49.03
C ILE A 127 16.24 -8.98 -47.69
N PHE A 128 15.23 -9.63 -47.11
CA PHE A 128 14.71 -9.27 -45.79
C PHE A 128 15.72 -9.50 -44.65
N LEU A 129 16.62 -10.47 -44.77
CA LEU A 129 17.63 -10.75 -43.74
C LEU A 129 18.89 -9.89 -43.84
N TYR A 130 19.32 -9.52 -45.05
CA TYR A 130 20.65 -8.94 -45.29
C TYR A 130 20.65 -7.57 -45.99
N VAL A 131 19.59 -7.22 -46.73
CA VAL A 131 19.54 -5.97 -47.52
C VAL A 131 18.65 -4.92 -46.85
N LEU A 132 17.58 -5.34 -46.19
CA LEU A 132 16.84 -4.49 -45.26
C LEU A 132 17.53 -4.59 -43.90
N PRO A 133 18.25 -3.56 -43.43
CA PRO A 133 18.68 -3.53 -42.05
C PRO A 133 17.40 -3.53 -41.20
N CYS A 134 17.14 -4.63 -40.49
CA CYS A 134 16.41 -4.56 -39.25
C CYS A 134 17.30 -3.79 -38.27
N ASP A 135 17.39 -2.47 -38.46
CA ASP A 135 17.91 -1.63 -37.41
C ASP A 135 16.97 -1.82 -36.23
N ASN A 136 17.51 -2.33 -35.12
CA ASN A 136 16.87 -2.42 -33.81
C ASN A 136 16.41 -1.04 -33.28
N SER A 137 16.45 0.02 -34.09
CA SER A 137 15.96 1.37 -33.83
C SER A 137 14.48 1.58 -34.22
N SER A 138 13.80 0.57 -34.76
CA SER A 138 12.37 0.61 -35.11
C SER A 138 11.48 -0.36 -34.31
N ILE A 139 12.04 -1.00 -33.28
CA ILE A 139 11.26 -1.26 -32.07
C ILE A 139 11.08 0.13 -31.49
N CYS A 140 9.83 0.55 -31.20
CA CYS A 140 9.59 1.77 -30.43
C CYS A 140 10.68 1.88 -29.36
N PRO A 141 11.28 3.06 -29.09
CA PRO A 141 11.97 3.19 -27.81
C PRO A 141 10.96 2.65 -26.80
N PRO A 142 11.33 1.70 -25.90
CA PRO A 142 10.44 1.42 -24.79
C PRO A 142 10.08 2.80 -24.28
N ALA A 143 8.79 3.16 -24.35
CA ALA A 143 8.29 4.38 -23.72
C ALA A 143 9.02 4.41 -22.39
N PRO A 144 9.81 5.48 -22.10
CA PRO A 144 10.87 5.45 -21.08
C PRO A 144 10.31 4.65 -19.94
N GLU A 145 10.86 3.43 -19.70
CA GLU A 145 10.20 2.42 -18.86
C GLU A 145 9.54 3.19 -17.73
N PRO A 146 8.19 3.19 -17.61
CA PRO A 146 7.55 3.99 -16.58
C PRO A 146 8.25 3.56 -15.32
N LYS A 147 9.02 4.48 -14.70
CA LYS A 147 9.82 4.21 -13.51
C LYS A 147 8.91 3.37 -12.63
N THR A 148 9.29 2.10 -12.46
CA THR A 148 8.34 1.05 -12.12
C THR A 148 7.51 1.50 -10.94
N SER A 149 6.19 1.63 -11.16
CA SER A 149 5.24 2.05 -10.14
C SER A 149 5.46 1.22 -8.88
N VAL A 150 5.76 1.89 -7.77
CA VAL A 150 6.00 1.20 -6.49
C VAL A 150 4.64 0.81 -5.92
N SER A 151 4.27 -0.46 -6.09
CA SER A 151 3.07 -1.01 -5.46
C SER A 151 3.36 -2.43 -5.04
N TRP A 152 3.29 -2.67 -3.74
CA TRP A 152 3.55 -3.96 -3.15
C TRP A 152 2.86 -4.04 -1.79
N ASP A 153 2.67 -5.27 -1.32
CA ASP A 153 2.23 -5.54 0.02
C ASP A 153 3.09 -6.64 0.66
N LYS A 154 3.36 -6.48 1.95
CA LYS A 154 4.20 -7.41 2.73
C LYS A 154 3.51 -7.77 4.03
N THR A 155 3.43 -9.06 4.30
CA THR A 155 2.93 -9.59 5.57
C THR A 155 4.08 -9.97 6.50
N LEU A 156 3.92 -9.63 7.78
CA LEU A 156 4.76 -10.02 8.90
C LEU A 156 3.90 -10.82 9.87
N GLU A 157 4.48 -11.84 10.49
CA GLU A 157 3.77 -12.70 11.43
C GLU A 157 4.36 -12.51 12.84
N GLY A 158 3.52 -12.67 13.87
CA GLY A 158 3.92 -12.63 15.27
C GLY A 158 4.32 -11.24 15.80
N VAL A 159 4.14 -10.19 15.00
CA VAL A 159 4.44 -8.81 15.38
C VAL A 159 3.29 -7.88 15.01
N GLU A 160 3.10 -6.85 15.83
CA GLU A 160 2.27 -5.69 15.53
C GLU A 160 3.18 -4.54 15.09
N ILE A 161 2.91 -3.96 13.92
CA ILE A 161 3.47 -2.66 13.54
C ILE A 161 2.71 -1.57 14.28
N ASN A 162 3.43 -0.60 14.85
CA ASN A 162 2.86 0.54 15.54
C ASN A 162 3.63 1.85 15.27
N GLY A 163 3.07 2.96 15.75
CA GLY A 163 3.71 4.27 15.72
C GLY A 163 3.70 4.93 14.33
N ARG A 164 4.56 5.93 14.16
CA ARG A 164 4.64 6.69 12.90
C ARG A 164 5.50 5.96 11.87
N ILE A 165 5.11 6.05 10.60
CA ILE A 165 5.91 5.54 9.47
C ILE A 165 6.99 6.57 9.15
N THR A 166 8.26 6.18 9.32
CA THR A 166 9.39 7.07 9.04
C THR A 166 9.99 6.74 7.68
N VAL A 167 10.12 7.75 6.82
CA VAL A 167 10.67 7.61 5.47
C VAL A 167 12.07 8.20 5.45
N ILE A 168 13.07 7.36 5.18
CA ILE A 168 14.47 7.76 5.09
C ILE A 168 14.85 7.93 3.62
N PRO A 169 15.29 9.13 3.21
CA PRO A 169 15.72 9.36 1.84
C PRO A 169 16.95 8.53 1.50
N GLY A 170 16.91 7.87 0.34
CA GLY A 170 17.97 7.00 -0.14
C GLY A 170 17.75 6.60 -1.58
N SER A 171 18.70 5.87 -2.17
CA SER A 171 18.52 5.25 -3.48
C SER A 171 18.70 3.74 -3.33
N PRO A 172 17.62 2.98 -3.05
CA PRO A 172 16.23 3.41 -2.84
C PRO A 172 15.93 3.96 -1.41
N TYR A 173 14.75 4.53 -1.23
CA TYR A 173 14.25 5.02 0.07
C TYR A 173 14.00 3.85 1.02
N ASN A 174 14.15 4.09 2.33
CA ASN A 174 13.87 3.10 3.37
C ASN A 174 12.68 3.53 4.21
N LEU A 175 11.89 2.56 4.65
CA LEU A 175 10.76 2.72 5.55
C LEU A 175 11.10 2.09 6.89
N ILE A 176 10.99 2.87 7.96
CA ILE A 176 11.25 2.40 9.32
C ILE A 176 9.93 2.33 10.08
N PHE A 177 9.72 1.17 10.72
CA PHE A 177 8.53 0.83 11.48
C PHE A 177 8.92 0.42 12.90
N LEU A 178 8.07 0.78 13.87
CA LEU A 178 8.15 0.26 15.22
C LEU A 178 7.33 -1.03 15.33
N LEU A 179 7.84 -1.96 16.13
CA LEU A 179 7.27 -3.29 16.29
C LEU A 179 6.98 -3.58 17.77
N ARG A 180 5.91 -4.34 18.01
CA ARG A 180 5.55 -4.97 19.28
C ARG A 180 5.37 -6.47 19.07
N GLY A 181 5.81 -7.27 20.03
CA GLY A 181 5.56 -8.71 20.00
C GLY A 181 4.08 -9.07 20.14
N GLN A 182 3.71 -10.27 19.69
CA GLN A 182 2.39 -10.85 19.92
C GLN A 182 2.15 -11.10 21.41
N GLN A 183 1.02 -10.65 21.94
CA GLN A 183 0.66 -10.78 23.36
C GLN A 183 -0.32 -11.91 23.68
N PHE A 184 -1.11 -12.34 22.70
CA PHE A 184 -2.16 -13.32 22.88
C PHE A 184 -2.01 -14.48 21.89
N GLY A 185 -2.60 -15.63 22.22
CA GLY A 185 -2.56 -16.82 21.37
C GLY A 185 -1.24 -17.57 21.45
N ASP A 186 -0.76 -18.05 20.30
CA ASP A 186 0.34 -19.01 20.23
C ASP A 186 1.70 -18.31 20.30
N ILE A 187 2.19 -18.11 21.52
CA ILE A 187 3.45 -17.40 21.81
C ILE A 187 4.68 -18.32 21.66
N ASP A 188 4.50 -19.63 21.88
CA ASP A 188 5.61 -20.58 22.07
C ASP A 188 5.97 -21.37 20.80
N SER A 189 5.13 -21.41 19.76
CA SER A 189 5.29 -22.38 18.67
C SER A 189 6.19 -21.98 17.49
N ARG A 190 6.82 -20.79 17.49
CA ARG A 190 7.41 -20.25 16.25
C ARG A 190 8.90 -19.95 16.32
N GLU A 191 9.69 -20.96 15.94
CA GLU A 191 10.92 -20.79 15.18
C GLU A 191 10.57 -20.58 13.70
N SER A 192 10.04 -19.40 13.32
CA SER A 192 9.91 -19.06 11.90
C SER A 192 11.32 -18.83 11.32
N PRO A 193 11.75 -19.56 10.27
CA PRO A 193 13.08 -19.38 9.72
C PRO A 193 13.22 -17.97 9.11
N GLY A 194 14.05 -17.14 9.72
CA GLY A 194 14.40 -15.79 9.22
C GLY A 194 13.79 -14.60 9.96
N GLN A 195 12.92 -14.80 10.97
CA GLN A 195 12.43 -13.72 11.84
C GLN A 195 13.01 -13.86 13.26
N GLN A 196 13.64 -12.80 13.76
CA GLN A 196 14.08 -12.76 15.16
C GLN A 196 12.84 -12.62 16.07
N GLN A 197 12.67 -13.57 16.99
CA GLN A 197 11.52 -13.62 17.89
C GLN A 197 11.52 -12.41 18.84
N ILE A 198 10.48 -11.58 18.75
CA ILE A 198 10.21 -10.50 19.73
C ILE A 198 9.34 -11.08 20.83
N THR A 199 9.74 -10.87 22.08
CA THR A 199 8.95 -11.31 23.24
C THR A 199 7.67 -10.48 23.37
N PRO A 200 6.61 -11.02 24.01
CA PRO A 200 5.35 -10.29 24.21
C PRO A 200 5.48 -8.92 24.89
N GLU A 201 6.49 -8.77 25.76
CA GLU A 201 6.80 -7.53 26.50
C GLU A 201 7.85 -6.65 25.82
N GLY A 202 8.51 -7.20 24.80
CA GLY A 202 9.53 -6.53 24.02
C GLY A 202 8.95 -5.82 22.80
N GLY A 203 9.86 -5.26 22.03
CA GLY A 203 9.53 -4.65 20.75
C GLY A 203 10.72 -4.66 19.80
N GLY A 204 10.65 -3.83 18.79
CA GLY A 204 11.75 -3.71 17.85
C GLY A 204 11.57 -2.58 16.86
N VAL A 205 12.58 -2.43 16.02
CA VAL A 205 12.59 -1.48 14.91
C VAL A 205 12.95 -2.26 13.65
N LEU A 206 12.17 -2.04 12.60
CA LEU A 206 12.32 -2.73 11.32
C LEU A 206 12.50 -1.71 10.22
N SER A 207 13.53 -1.91 9.41
CA SER A 207 13.72 -1.17 8.16
C SER A 207 13.38 -2.04 6.96
N MET A 208 12.60 -1.50 6.04
CA MET A 208 12.27 -2.11 4.76
C MET A 208 12.64 -1.19 3.62
N GLN A 209 13.03 -1.76 2.50
CA GLN A 209 13.19 -1.02 1.25
C GLN A 209 11.82 -0.54 0.74
N GLY A 210 11.67 0.77 0.54
CA GLY A 210 10.40 1.39 0.14
C GLY A 210 9.90 0.94 -1.23
N THR A 211 10.79 0.59 -2.15
CA THR A 211 10.41 0.19 -3.53
C THR A 211 9.98 -1.28 -3.67
N SER A 212 10.42 -2.17 -2.77
CA SER A 212 10.25 -3.63 -2.92
C SER A 212 9.66 -4.34 -1.70
N GLY A 213 9.61 -3.68 -0.54
CA GLY A 213 9.18 -4.28 0.72
C GLY A 213 10.14 -5.32 1.28
N ILE A 214 11.37 -5.38 0.76
CA ILE A 214 12.41 -6.26 1.28
C ILE A 214 12.89 -5.74 2.64
N PRO A 215 12.83 -6.54 3.72
CA PRO A 215 13.41 -6.14 5.00
C PRO A 215 14.93 -6.03 4.89
N LEU A 216 15.47 -4.90 5.34
CA LEU A 216 16.90 -4.59 5.29
C LEU A 216 17.60 -5.02 6.58
N TRP A 217 17.04 -4.62 7.72
CA TRP A 217 17.56 -4.95 9.04
C TRP A 217 16.43 -4.94 10.06
N TRP A 218 16.71 -5.57 11.20
CA TRP A 218 15.80 -5.70 12.32
C TRP A 218 16.58 -5.52 13.62
N VAL A 219 16.10 -4.65 14.50
CA VAL A 219 16.68 -4.44 15.83
C VAL A 219 15.66 -4.86 16.88
N VAL A 220 15.95 -5.96 17.60
CA VAL A 220 15.13 -6.40 18.74
C VAL A 220 15.46 -5.57 19.97
N LEU A 221 14.42 -5.00 20.58
CA LEU A 221 14.50 -4.21 21.79
C LEU A 221 13.83 -4.96 22.95
N LYS A 222 14.49 -4.94 24.12
CA LYS A 222 13.97 -5.59 25.34
C LYS A 222 12.69 -4.94 25.88
N ARG A 223 12.43 -3.70 25.46
CA ARG A 223 11.31 -2.86 25.89
C ARG A 223 10.57 -2.37 24.66
N LEU A 224 9.29 -2.05 24.84
CA LEU A 224 8.40 -1.64 23.77
C LEU A 224 8.69 -0.19 23.32
N PRO A 225 9.11 0.04 22.06
CA PRO A 225 9.18 1.38 21.49
C PRO A 225 7.77 1.95 21.27
N THR A 226 7.61 3.24 21.52
CA THR A 226 6.34 3.98 21.36
C THR A 226 6.45 5.12 20.36
N ASP A 227 7.64 5.71 20.22
CA ASP A 227 7.89 6.82 19.32
C ASP A 227 9.33 6.78 18.80
N ILE A 228 9.56 7.36 17.62
CA ILE A 228 10.83 7.32 16.90
C ILE A 228 11.02 8.61 16.13
N ASP A 229 12.21 9.21 16.12
CA ASP A 229 12.54 10.34 15.26
C ASP A 229 13.89 10.17 14.58
N CYS A 230 13.91 10.21 13.25
CA CYS A 230 15.12 10.02 12.45
C CYS A 230 15.55 11.30 11.70
N GLU A 231 15.11 12.48 12.13
CA GLU A 231 15.44 13.75 11.48
C GLU A 231 16.22 14.72 12.38
N ILE A 232 16.17 14.54 13.70
CA ILE A 232 16.59 15.58 14.66
C ILE A 232 18.05 15.54 15.10
N LEU A 233 18.70 14.37 15.09
CA LEU A 233 20.00 14.18 15.74
C LEU A 233 20.92 13.31 14.91
N ASP A 234 22.12 13.80 14.61
CA ASP A 234 23.22 13.04 14.01
C ASP A 234 24.21 12.69 15.14
N THR A 235 24.19 11.42 15.56
CA THR A 235 24.89 10.93 16.76
C THR A 235 26.36 10.61 16.48
N ASP A 236 26.69 10.25 15.23
CA ASP A 236 28.04 9.88 14.83
C ASP A 236 28.78 11.01 14.08
N GLY A 237 28.08 12.09 13.75
CA GLY A 237 28.62 13.24 13.03
C GLY A 237 28.85 12.93 11.54
N SER A 238 28.13 11.95 10.99
CA SER A 238 28.23 11.53 9.59
C SER A 238 27.63 12.54 8.59
N GLY A 239 26.92 13.54 9.09
CA GLY A 239 26.12 14.49 8.31
C GLY A 239 24.73 13.95 7.95
N LYS A 240 24.33 12.78 8.47
CA LYS A 240 23.00 12.19 8.30
C LYS A 240 22.38 11.96 9.68
N PRO A 241 21.11 12.31 9.89
CA PRO A 241 20.46 12.08 11.18
C PRO A 241 20.26 10.58 11.45
N ASP A 242 20.42 10.20 12.71
CA ASP A 242 20.12 8.89 13.27
C ASP A 242 18.69 8.84 13.83
N CYS A 243 18.18 7.61 14.03
CA CYS A 243 16.89 7.36 14.63
C CYS A 243 16.96 7.31 16.15
N LEU A 244 16.39 8.30 16.81
CA LEU A 244 16.16 8.31 18.24
C LEU A 244 14.84 7.62 18.56
N VAL A 245 14.88 6.53 19.32
CA VAL A 245 13.71 5.72 19.67
C VAL A 245 13.45 5.82 21.16
N SER A 246 12.22 6.17 21.52
CA SER A 246 11.75 6.21 22.91
C SER A 246 10.63 5.20 23.14
N GLY A 247 10.45 4.78 24.39
CA GLY A 247 9.46 3.76 24.68
C GLY A 247 9.21 3.49 26.15
N GLU A 248 8.33 2.52 26.38
CA GLU A 248 7.95 2.08 27.71
C GLU A 248 9.13 1.47 28.47
N GLY A 249 8.99 1.44 29.80
CA GLY A 249 10.04 0.93 30.67
C GLY A 249 11.32 1.77 30.64
N GLY A 250 11.29 3.00 30.12
CA GLY A 250 12.45 3.88 30.01
C GLY A 250 13.39 3.52 28.88
N LEU A 251 12.85 3.05 27.76
CA LEU A 251 13.62 2.86 26.54
C LEU A 251 14.01 4.22 25.96
N LEU A 252 15.29 4.43 25.74
CA LEU A 252 15.82 5.54 24.95
C LEU A 252 17.11 5.09 24.26
N VAL A 253 17.09 4.98 22.94
CA VAL A 253 18.19 4.41 22.14
C VAL A 253 18.37 5.20 20.84
N SER A 254 19.61 5.35 20.39
CA SER A 254 19.95 5.88 19.07
C SER A 254 20.34 4.74 18.12
N ILE A 255 19.74 4.71 16.94
CA ILE A 255 19.91 3.66 15.93
C ILE A 255 20.25 4.29 14.58
N GLU A 256 21.28 3.79 13.92
CA GLU A 256 21.63 4.17 12.56
C GLU A 256 20.54 3.70 11.56
N PRO A 257 19.90 4.59 10.78
CA PRO A 257 18.75 4.25 9.92
C PRO A 257 19.10 3.33 8.75
N ILE A 258 20.36 3.29 8.31
CA ILE A 258 20.77 2.53 7.13
C ILE A 258 21.20 1.10 7.50
N ALA A 259 22.06 0.94 8.51
CA ALA A 259 22.56 -0.38 8.91
C ALA A 259 21.84 -1.00 10.12
N GLY A 260 21.04 -0.23 10.86
CA GLY A 260 20.37 -0.70 12.07
C GLY A 260 21.33 -0.91 13.25
N THR A 261 22.49 -0.24 13.25
CA THR A 261 23.45 -0.33 14.36
C THR A 261 22.99 0.55 15.52
N ILE A 262 23.11 0.06 16.75
CA ILE A 262 22.80 0.87 17.95
C ILE A 262 24.05 1.67 18.31
N HIS A 263 23.97 3.00 18.26
CA HIS A 263 25.06 3.88 18.67
C HIS A 263 25.21 3.92 20.20
N TRP A 264 24.09 4.09 20.90
CA TRP A 264 24.02 4.05 22.35
C TRP A 264 22.62 3.70 22.84
N ASN A 265 22.55 3.18 24.06
CA ASN A 265 21.31 2.90 24.78
C ASN A 265 21.41 3.54 26.17
N SER A 266 20.46 4.38 26.54
CA SER A 266 20.53 5.11 27.80
C SER A 266 20.23 4.20 28.99
N GLU A 267 20.94 4.44 30.09
CA GLU A 267 20.76 3.69 31.33
C GLU A 267 19.63 4.25 32.20
N ILE A 268 19.12 5.44 31.88
CA ILE A 268 18.06 6.07 32.67
C ILE A 268 16.69 5.44 32.39
N HIS A 269 15.80 5.55 33.37
CA HIS A 269 14.40 5.20 33.18
C HIS A 269 13.63 6.41 32.63
N ALA A 270 13.79 6.69 31.33
CA ALA A 270 13.16 7.83 30.68
C ALA A 270 11.63 7.71 30.62
N GLN A 271 10.94 8.85 30.47
CA GLN A 271 9.53 8.86 30.11
C GLN A 271 9.35 8.32 28.67
N PRO A 272 8.23 7.64 28.34
CA PRO A 272 7.94 7.12 26.99
C PRO A 272 7.53 8.23 26.02
N ALA A 273 8.37 9.26 25.88
CA ALA A 273 8.23 10.37 24.95
C ALA A 273 9.62 10.74 24.40
N LEU A 274 9.65 11.25 23.16
CA LEU A 274 10.90 11.74 22.58
C LEU A 274 11.46 12.91 23.41
N PRO A 275 12.78 12.93 23.65
CA PRO A 275 13.41 14.04 24.35
C PRO A 275 13.40 15.32 23.51
N LEU A 276 13.48 16.47 24.19
CA LEU A 276 13.67 17.75 23.53
C LEU A 276 15.15 17.92 23.16
N LEU A 277 15.40 18.45 21.95
CA LEU A 277 16.74 18.75 21.48
C LEU A 277 17.26 20.03 22.15
N LEU A 278 18.48 19.95 22.64
CA LEU A 278 19.25 21.07 23.20
C LEU A 278 20.48 21.31 22.35
N SER A 279 20.98 22.53 22.36
CA SER A 279 22.31 22.78 21.81
C SER A 279 23.40 22.06 22.63
N ASP A 280 24.53 21.75 21.99
CA ASP A 280 25.69 21.08 22.60
C ASP A 280 26.17 21.76 23.91
N LEU A 281 26.00 21.08 25.05
CA LEU A 281 26.36 21.57 26.39
C LEU A 281 27.74 21.08 26.86
N ASP A 282 28.21 19.94 26.36
CA ASP A 282 29.48 19.34 26.79
C ASP A 282 30.66 19.57 25.81
N SER A 283 30.35 20.20 24.68
CA SER A 283 31.24 20.63 23.60
C SER A 283 31.86 19.46 22.83
N ASP A 284 31.12 18.36 22.66
CA ASP A 284 31.55 17.18 21.91
C ASP A 284 31.23 17.22 20.40
N GLY A 285 30.59 18.31 19.96
CA GLY A 285 30.22 18.61 18.58
C GLY A 285 28.81 18.16 18.19
N ILE A 286 28.07 17.53 19.10
CA ILE A 286 26.72 16.99 18.84
C ILE A 286 25.74 17.65 19.82
N ASN A 287 24.52 17.91 19.33
CA ASN A 287 23.45 18.49 20.14
C ASN A 287 23.02 17.54 21.27
N ASP A 288 22.65 18.10 22.41
CA ASP A 288 22.26 17.34 23.60
C ASP A 288 20.75 17.16 23.70
N LEU A 289 20.32 16.39 24.70
CA LEU A 289 18.92 15.99 24.87
C LEU A 289 18.41 16.31 26.27
N LEU A 290 17.14 16.69 26.37
CA LEU A 290 16.42 16.90 27.62
C LEU A 290 15.24 15.93 27.72
N THR A 291 15.19 15.20 28.83
CA THR A 291 14.09 14.27 29.12
C THR A 291 13.75 14.27 30.61
N ILE A 292 12.73 13.49 30.96
CA ILE A 292 12.30 13.26 32.34
C ILE A 292 12.68 11.82 32.72
N GLU A 293 13.42 11.70 33.81
CA GLU A 293 13.69 10.42 34.46
C GLU A 293 12.59 10.12 35.48
N LEU A 294 11.94 8.97 35.29
CA LEU A 294 10.91 8.45 36.16
C LEU A 294 11.57 7.64 37.28
N THR A 295 11.53 8.14 38.51
CA THR A 295 11.89 7.34 39.69
C THR A 295 10.67 7.15 40.59
N ASN A 296 10.67 6.09 41.40
CA ASN A 296 9.51 5.67 42.21
C ASN A 296 8.92 6.77 43.13
N SER A 297 9.68 7.83 43.45
CA SER A 297 9.27 8.88 44.38
C SER A 297 9.51 10.30 43.88
N SER A 298 10.13 10.49 42.72
CA SER A 298 10.42 11.83 42.18
C SER A 298 10.58 11.83 40.66
N GLN A 299 10.26 12.95 40.04
CA GLN A 299 10.57 13.18 38.63
C GLN A 299 11.68 14.20 38.53
N SER A 300 12.71 13.87 37.75
CA SER A 300 13.87 14.72 37.56
C SER A 300 14.03 15.02 36.08
N LEU A 301 14.32 16.29 35.79
CA LEU A 301 14.82 16.69 34.48
C LEU A 301 16.24 16.16 34.34
N VAL A 302 16.51 15.49 33.23
CA VAL A 302 17.80 14.90 32.94
C VAL A 302 18.31 15.41 31.61
N PHE A 303 19.53 15.92 31.65
CA PHE A 303 20.30 16.33 30.48
C PHE A 303 21.16 15.15 30.06
N LEU A 304 21.06 14.78 28.79
CA LEU A 304 21.79 13.67 28.20
C LEU A 304 22.68 14.18 27.08
N SER A 305 23.89 13.63 26.98
CA SER A 305 24.76 13.85 25.81
C SER A 305 24.12 13.18 24.59
N GLY A 306 23.92 13.92 23.50
CA GLY A 306 23.32 13.34 22.29
C GLY A 306 24.22 12.31 21.62
N LYS A 307 25.54 12.47 21.74
CA LYS A 307 26.54 11.55 21.20
C LYS A 307 26.61 10.20 21.91
N SER A 308 26.38 10.19 23.23
CA SER A 308 26.68 9.02 24.06
C SER A 308 25.50 8.50 24.89
N GLY A 309 24.40 9.24 24.96
CA GLY A 309 23.24 8.93 25.81
C GLY A 309 23.53 9.01 27.32
N LYS A 310 24.70 9.52 27.72
CA LYS A 310 25.13 9.62 29.11
C LYS A 310 24.54 10.83 29.81
N VAL A 311 24.26 10.69 31.10
CA VAL A 311 23.73 11.77 31.92
C VAL A 311 24.79 12.83 32.18
N LEU A 312 24.52 14.05 31.72
CA LEU A 312 25.30 15.26 31.99
C LEU A 312 24.89 15.90 33.31
N ALA A 313 23.58 15.99 33.56
CA ALA A 313 23.03 16.63 34.74
C ALA A 313 21.64 16.14 35.11
N ARG A 314 21.28 16.30 36.39
CA ARG A 314 19.95 16.03 36.92
C ARG A 314 19.46 17.21 37.74
N GLN A 315 18.19 17.57 37.55
CA GLN A 315 17.51 18.57 38.35
C GLN A 315 16.15 18.04 38.79
N SER A 316 15.93 17.98 40.11
CA SER A 316 14.64 17.55 40.66
C SER A 316 13.58 18.63 40.43
N ILE A 317 12.37 18.22 40.02
CA ILE A 317 11.18 19.07 39.99
C ILE A 317 10.35 18.79 41.26
N PRO A 318 10.36 19.68 42.26
CA PRO A 318 9.56 19.49 43.46
C PRO A 318 8.07 19.76 43.18
N GLY A 319 7.20 18.94 43.78
CA GLY A 319 5.76 19.20 43.85
C GLY A 319 4.97 18.92 42.55
N CYS A 320 5.46 18.00 41.71
CA CYS A 320 4.75 17.46 40.55
C CYS A 320 4.71 15.93 40.65
N GLN A 321 3.54 15.32 40.42
CA GLN A 321 3.40 13.85 40.39
C GLN A 321 3.72 13.30 39.00
N SER A 322 3.27 14.00 37.95
CA SER A 322 3.76 13.79 36.58
C SER A 322 4.04 15.09 35.86
N VAL A 323 5.03 15.05 34.97
CA VAL A 323 5.53 16.17 34.19
C VAL A 323 5.50 15.76 32.73
N GLU A 324 5.07 16.67 31.88
CA GLU A 324 5.11 16.53 30.42
C GLU A 324 5.84 17.74 29.85
N LEU A 325 6.90 17.49 29.06
CA LEU A 325 7.64 18.55 28.39
C LEU A 325 6.85 19.02 27.17
N SER A 326 6.71 20.33 26.99
CA SER A 326 5.96 20.90 25.87
C SER A 326 6.89 21.38 24.76
N ASP A 327 7.64 22.44 25.00
CA ASP A 327 8.55 23.02 24.02
C ASP A 327 9.59 23.92 24.72
N ILE A 328 10.65 24.27 23.98
CA ILE A 328 11.65 25.26 24.35
C ILE A 328 11.56 26.41 23.34
N ASP A 329 11.21 27.59 23.84
CA ASP A 329 11.11 28.76 22.98
C ASP A 329 12.49 29.28 22.51
N SER A 330 12.48 30.23 21.58
CA SER A 330 13.71 30.90 21.10
C SER A 330 14.45 31.70 22.19
N ALA A 331 13.83 31.94 23.34
CA ALA A 331 14.42 32.58 24.51
C ALA A 331 14.95 31.55 25.53
N PHE A 332 14.98 30.26 25.18
CA PHE A 332 15.41 29.14 26.01
C PHE A 332 14.58 29.01 27.31
N VAL A 333 13.29 29.31 27.23
CA VAL A 333 12.31 29.06 28.27
C VAL A 333 11.67 27.71 28.00
N LEU A 334 11.92 26.77 28.90
CA LEU A 334 11.28 25.46 28.90
C LEU A 334 9.87 25.61 29.45
N SER A 335 8.88 25.21 28.66
CA SER A 335 7.49 25.07 29.10
C SER A 335 7.19 23.59 29.38
N TYR A 336 6.60 23.32 30.54
CA TYR A 336 6.17 21.97 30.91
C TYR A 336 4.84 21.99 31.65
N THR A 337 4.08 20.91 31.50
CA THR A 337 2.82 20.71 32.22
C THR A 337 3.06 19.84 33.43
N CYS A 338 2.67 20.33 34.60
CA CYS A 338 2.74 19.63 35.86
C CYS A 338 1.35 19.14 36.25
N HIS A 339 1.20 17.83 36.37
CA HIS A 339 -0.02 17.16 36.81
C HIS A 339 0.11 16.83 38.30
N ASN A 340 -0.78 17.43 39.09
CA ASN A 340 -0.98 17.07 40.48
C ASN A 340 -2.27 16.24 40.59
N GLY A 341 -2.27 15.20 41.43
CA GLY A 341 -3.34 14.18 41.52
C GLY A 341 -4.79 14.68 41.72
N ASN A 342 -5.01 15.98 41.93
CA ASN A 342 -6.32 16.62 42.02
C ASN A 342 -6.81 17.27 40.70
N SER A 343 -6.48 16.71 39.54
CA SER A 343 -6.87 17.22 38.19
C SER A 343 -6.43 18.65 37.83
N ASN A 344 -5.75 19.37 38.73
CA ASN A 344 -5.17 20.67 38.45
C ASN A 344 -3.90 20.47 37.62
N GLN A 345 -4.04 20.68 36.32
CA GLN A 345 -2.93 20.83 35.39
C GLN A 345 -2.42 22.26 35.53
N SER A 346 -1.12 22.43 35.76
CA SER A 346 -0.48 23.74 35.75
C SER A 346 0.66 23.74 34.76
N THR A 347 0.57 24.60 33.76
CA THR A 347 1.70 24.89 32.87
C THR A 347 2.66 25.79 33.63
N LYS A 348 3.90 25.35 33.76
CA LYS A 348 4.99 26.07 34.41
C LYS A 348 6.09 26.33 33.39
N THR A 349 6.83 27.40 33.59
CA THR A 349 7.95 27.78 32.75
C THR A 349 9.22 27.91 33.58
N ILE A 350 10.35 27.46 33.06
CA ILE A 350 11.66 27.60 33.68
C ILE A 350 12.65 28.10 32.62
N LEU A 351 13.45 29.11 32.99
CA LEU A 351 14.54 29.57 32.14
C LEU A 351 15.70 28.57 32.20
N LEU A 352 16.07 27.98 31.07
CA LEU A 352 17.09 26.93 30.99
C LEU A 352 18.47 27.44 31.43
N LYS A 353 18.75 28.73 31.19
CA LYS A 353 19.97 29.41 31.65
C LYS A 353 20.17 29.30 33.17
N ASN A 354 19.13 29.54 33.96
CA ASN A 354 19.21 29.45 35.42
C ASN A 354 19.51 28.01 35.86
N LEU A 355 18.98 27.05 35.12
CA LEU A 355 19.17 25.64 35.39
C LEU A 355 20.61 25.21 35.07
N ILE A 356 21.15 25.64 33.94
CA ILE A 356 22.55 25.38 33.54
C ILE A 356 23.55 26.09 34.45
N GLU A 357 23.21 27.28 34.97
CA GLU A 357 24.01 27.95 36.00
C GLU A 357 24.04 27.20 37.34
N SER A 358 23.00 26.42 37.64
CA SER A 358 22.96 25.56 38.83
C SER A 358 23.71 24.23 38.65
N ILE A 359 24.01 23.85 37.40
CA ILE A 359 24.71 22.60 37.07
C ILE A 359 26.22 22.78 37.20
N ASN A 360 26.88 21.78 37.79
CA ASN A 360 28.31 21.77 38.07
C ASN A 360 29.14 21.36 36.84
N PHE A 361 28.97 22.06 35.70
CA PHE A 361 29.86 21.93 34.55
C PHE A 361 31.24 22.52 34.91
N SER A 362 32.33 21.96 34.36
CA SER A 362 33.64 22.60 34.46
C SER A 362 33.56 24.04 33.93
N GLN A 363 34.28 25.00 34.53
CA GLN A 363 34.15 26.43 34.20
C GLN A 363 34.27 26.75 32.70
N ALA A 364 35.04 25.95 31.95
CA ALA A 364 35.17 26.05 30.50
C ALA A 364 33.88 25.63 29.77
N ARG A 365 33.30 24.47 30.14
CA ARG A 365 32.04 23.96 29.57
C ARG A 365 30.86 24.86 29.92
N ARG A 366 30.84 25.42 31.13
CA ARG A 366 29.80 26.37 31.56
C ARG A 366 29.76 27.63 30.69
N LYS A 367 30.92 28.22 30.38
CA LYS A 367 31.02 29.41 29.52
C LYS A 367 30.64 29.09 28.07
N LEU A 368 30.97 27.89 27.58
CA LEU A 368 30.58 27.41 26.25
C LEU A 368 29.07 27.15 26.17
N ALA A 369 28.47 26.39 27.08
CA ALA A 369 27.03 26.16 27.14
C ALA A 369 26.23 27.47 27.18
N LEU A 370 26.64 28.45 28.00
CA LEU A 370 26.03 29.78 28.06
C LEU A 370 26.20 30.60 26.76
N THR A 371 27.26 30.37 25.99
CA THR A 371 27.49 31.04 24.70
C THR A 371 26.67 30.37 23.59
N VAL A 372 26.54 29.04 23.64
CA VAL A 372 25.76 28.26 22.69
C VAL A 372 24.24 28.53 22.86
N LEU A 373 23.75 28.75 24.09
CA LEU A 373 22.38 29.23 24.37
C LEU A 373 22.12 30.69 23.95
N THR A 374 23.09 31.38 23.34
CA THR A 374 22.87 32.70 22.72
C THR A 374 22.87 32.62 21.20
N GLN A 375 23.21 31.47 20.64
CA GLN A 375 23.04 31.19 19.23
C GLN A 375 21.65 30.57 19.06
N PRO A 376 20.84 31.03 18.08
CA PRO A 376 19.58 30.37 17.80
C PRO A 376 19.92 28.92 17.46
N ALA A 377 19.50 27.98 18.32
CA ALA A 377 19.33 26.63 17.85
C ALA A 377 18.41 26.74 16.65
N THR A 378 18.82 26.20 15.51
CA THR A 378 17.87 25.88 14.44
C THR A 378 17.02 24.74 14.95
N SER A 379 16.17 25.03 15.94
CA SER A 379 15.08 24.15 16.32
C SER A 379 14.17 24.12 15.10
N LYS A 380 14.33 23.08 14.29
CA LYS A 380 13.11 22.49 13.76
C LYS A 380 12.34 22.05 15.01
N PRO A 381 11.15 22.61 15.29
CA PRO A 381 10.32 22.06 16.36
C PRO A 381 10.19 20.54 16.15
N PRO A 382 10.07 19.74 17.22
CA PRO A 382 9.86 18.30 17.11
C PRO A 382 8.75 18.11 16.09
N ALA A 383 9.08 17.46 14.96
CA ALA A 383 8.38 17.59 13.69
C ALA A 383 6.88 17.80 13.90
N SER A 384 6.46 19.06 13.95
CA SER A 384 5.04 19.40 13.92
C SER A 384 4.57 18.75 12.64
N TYR A 385 3.53 17.91 12.75
CA TYR A 385 2.82 17.43 11.58
C TYR A 385 2.67 18.62 10.64
N PRO A 386 3.12 18.51 9.37
CA PRO A 386 3.11 19.66 8.49
C PRO A 386 1.71 20.29 8.54
N ASN A 387 1.67 21.56 8.96
CA ASN A 387 0.47 22.38 9.03
C ASN A 387 -0.55 22.04 10.13
N GLN A 388 -0.19 21.32 11.20
CA GLN A 388 -1.06 21.19 12.37
C GLN A 388 -1.14 22.52 13.14
N THR A 389 -2.34 23.09 13.25
CA THR A 389 -2.58 24.39 13.92
C THR A 389 -3.14 24.24 15.33
N SER A 390 -3.85 23.15 15.61
CA SER A 390 -4.31 22.77 16.95
C SER A 390 -4.35 21.24 17.08
N THR A 391 -4.72 20.73 18.26
CA THR A 391 -4.82 19.27 18.49
C THR A 391 -5.70 18.56 17.47
N ASP A 392 -6.73 19.24 16.98
CA ASP A 392 -7.78 18.69 16.12
C ASP A 392 -7.83 19.37 14.73
N SER A 393 -6.88 20.27 14.39
CA SER A 393 -6.95 21.04 13.14
C SER A 393 -5.65 21.07 12.33
N TRP A 394 -5.82 20.99 11.01
CA TRP A 394 -4.74 21.02 10.02
C TRP A 394 -5.06 22.01 8.90
N ASP A 395 -4.12 22.88 8.57
CA ASP A 395 -4.22 23.83 7.46
C ASP A 395 -3.65 23.18 6.20
N LEU A 396 -4.51 22.64 5.32
CA LEU A 396 -4.07 21.93 4.12
C LEU A 396 -3.53 22.91 3.07
N THR A 397 -4.21 24.04 2.89
CA THR A 397 -3.78 25.15 2.04
C THR A 397 -4.15 26.47 2.73
N PRO A 398 -3.75 27.65 2.20
CA PRO A 398 -4.22 28.94 2.73
C PRO A 398 -5.75 29.10 2.77
N HIS A 399 -6.48 28.24 2.05
CA HIS A 399 -7.93 28.26 1.95
C HIS A 399 -8.60 27.01 2.52
N HIS A 400 -7.91 25.88 2.69
CA HIS A 400 -8.55 24.65 3.17
C HIS A 400 -8.08 24.30 4.58
N ARG A 401 -9.05 24.10 5.49
CA ARG A 401 -8.78 23.66 6.86
C ARG A 401 -9.56 22.40 7.20
N LEU A 402 -8.85 21.40 7.71
CA LEU A 402 -9.39 20.11 8.12
C LEU A 402 -9.49 20.05 9.64
N TYR A 403 -10.63 19.61 10.14
CA TYR A 403 -10.87 19.33 11.54
C TYR A 403 -11.15 17.83 11.73
N VAL A 404 -10.40 17.18 12.59
CA VAL A 404 -10.56 15.74 12.91
C VAL A 404 -10.72 15.60 14.41
N ARG A 405 -11.88 15.12 14.86
CA ARG A 405 -12.18 14.97 16.29
C ARG A 405 -12.74 13.59 16.60
N ASN A 406 -12.18 12.99 17.65
CA ASN A 406 -12.62 11.74 18.27
C ASN A 406 -13.23 12.06 19.66
N VAL A 407 -14.54 11.87 19.86
CA VAL A 407 -15.25 12.31 21.09
C VAL A 407 -14.76 11.60 22.35
N ALA A 408 -14.52 10.28 22.26
CA ALA A 408 -14.05 9.47 23.40
C ALA A 408 -12.51 9.35 23.46
N GLY A 409 -11.78 10.05 22.58
CA GLY A 409 -10.33 9.97 22.46
C GLY A 409 -9.84 8.52 22.35
N ASP A 410 -8.87 8.16 23.19
CA ASP A 410 -8.24 6.84 23.21
C ASP A 410 -9.04 5.77 23.97
N ARG A 411 -10.20 6.10 24.53
CA ARG A 411 -11.01 5.17 25.37
C ARG A 411 -11.96 4.28 24.56
N CYS A 412 -11.71 4.13 23.27
CA CYS A 412 -12.51 3.31 22.37
C CYS A 412 -12.02 1.85 22.35
N PRO A 413 -12.91 0.86 22.19
CA PRO A 413 -14.35 0.97 21.95
C PRO A 413 -15.18 1.28 23.21
N SER A 414 -16.15 2.19 23.07
CA SER A 414 -17.21 2.48 24.04
C SER A 414 -18.45 2.97 23.30
N ASP A 415 -19.62 2.93 23.94
CA ASP A 415 -20.88 3.44 23.36
C ASP A 415 -20.81 4.95 23.01
N VAL A 416 -19.81 5.67 23.53
CA VAL A 416 -19.61 7.11 23.34
C VAL A 416 -18.60 7.41 22.22
N CYS A 417 -18.03 6.39 21.57
CA CYS A 417 -17.09 6.57 20.48
C CYS A 417 -17.77 7.14 19.25
N GLN A 418 -17.53 8.41 18.97
CA GLN A 418 -18.04 9.10 17.79
C GLN A 418 -16.91 9.88 17.13
N THR A 419 -16.83 9.77 15.81
CA THR A 419 -15.92 10.56 14.99
C THR A 419 -16.67 11.68 14.31
N SER A 420 -16.00 12.82 14.18
CA SER A 420 -16.45 13.91 13.34
C SER A 420 -15.25 14.48 12.58
N VAL A 421 -15.35 14.51 11.27
CA VAL A 421 -14.39 15.10 10.36
C VAL A 421 -15.08 16.19 9.58
N ASN A 422 -14.54 17.41 9.62
CA ASN A 422 -15.09 18.55 8.90
C ASN A 422 -13.99 19.19 8.06
N LEU A 423 -14.30 19.49 6.81
CA LEU A 423 -13.45 20.26 5.93
C LEU A 423 -14.11 21.62 5.67
N THR A 424 -13.36 22.70 5.90
CA THR A 424 -13.83 24.07 5.69
C THR A 424 -12.97 24.81 4.66
N LEU A 425 -13.62 25.73 3.97
CA LEU A 425 -13.03 26.67 3.02
C LEU A 425 -13.00 28.06 3.67
N VAL A 426 -11.80 28.63 3.78
CA VAL A 426 -11.49 29.88 4.48
C VAL A 426 -11.36 31.01 3.46
N HIS A 427 -12.29 31.96 3.51
CA HIS A 427 -12.33 33.15 2.65
C HIS A 427 -12.30 34.43 3.49
N ALA A 428 -11.15 35.12 3.49
CA ALA A 428 -10.89 36.46 4.05
C ALA A 428 -11.22 36.70 5.55
N ARG A 429 -12.03 35.84 6.18
CA ARG A 429 -12.37 35.67 7.60
C ARG A 429 -13.57 34.74 7.87
N ASN A 430 -14.32 34.33 6.84
CA ASN A 430 -15.42 33.38 6.99
C ASN A 430 -14.95 31.96 6.66
N GLU A 431 -15.37 30.99 7.48
CA GLU A 431 -15.18 29.57 7.23
C GLU A 431 -16.51 28.95 6.78
N SER A 432 -16.56 28.39 5.58
CA SER A 432 -17.72 27.63 5.10
C SER A 432 -17.38 26.15 5.09
N ARG A 433 -18.22 25.32 5.72
CA ARG A 433 -18.07 23.86 5.68
C ARG A 433 -18.42 23.33 4.29
N ILE A 434 -17.48 22.63 3.66
CA ILE A 434 -17.63 22.07 2.30
C ILE A 434 -17.82 20.55 2.32
N TRP A 435 -17.31 19.87 3.35
CA TRP A 435 -17.53 18.43 3.54
C TRP A 435 -17.54 18.09 5.02
N ASP A 436 -18.40 17.13 5.39
CA ASP A 436 -18.46 16.58 6.74
C ASP A 436 -18.69 15.07 6.72
N HIS A 437 -18.10 14.40 7.70
CA HIS A 437 -18.28 12.98 7.93
C HIS A 437 -18.42 12.74 9.43
N ALA A 438 -19.50 12.12 9.85
CA ALA A 438 -19.71 11.71 11.23
C ALA A 438 -20.15 10.25 11.27
N SER A 439 -19.52 9.47 12.17
CA SER A 439 -19.86 8.06 12.35
C SER A 439 -19.87 7.68 13.83
N ALA A 440 -20.87 6.93 14.23
CA ALA A 440 -20.97 6.35 15.58
C ALA A 440 -20.15 5.06 15.66
N SER A 441 -19.73 4.70 16.87
CA SER A 441 -18.86 3.55 17.15
C SER A 441 -17.63 3.50 16.25
N SER A 442 -16.98 4.66 16.06
CA SER A 442 -15.80 4.75 15.20
C SER A 442 -14.68 5.57 15.81
N PHE A 443 -13.49 5.43 15.22
CA PHE A 443 -12.29 6.21 15.51
C PHE A 443 -11.59 6.53 14.19
N VAL A 444 -11.02 7.74 14.08
CA VAL A 444 -10.25 8.15 12.91
C VAL A 444 -8.83 8.48 13.32
N THR A 445 -7.86 7.93 12.57
CA THR A 445 -6.43 8.19 12.79
C THR A 445 -6.05 9.61 12.38
N ARG A 446 -4.81 10.02 12.68
CA ARG A 446 -4.30 11.29 12.16
C ARG A 446 -4.27 11.28 10.62
N PRO A 447 -4.53 12.42 9.97
CA PRO A 447 -4.52 12.53 8.52
C PRO A 447 -3.10 12.42 7.95
N ALA A 448 -2.97 11.73 6.83
CA ALA A 448 -1.79 11.84 5.97
C ALA A 448 -2.07 12.89 4.89
N ILE A 449 -1.34 14.00 4.92
CA ILE A 449 -1.55 15.14 4.02
C ILE A 449 -0.78 14.90 2.72
N LEU A 450 -1.41 15.23 1.59
CA LEU A 450 -0.79 15.25 0.27
C LEU A 450 -0.32 16.68 -0.04
N ASP A 451 0.98 16.86 -0.21
CA ASP A 451 1.54 18.16 -0.55
C ASP A 451 1.28 18.51 -2.03
N THR A 452 0.28 19.36 -2.27
CA THR A 452 -0.07 19.91 -3.59
C THR A 452 0.69 21.22 -3.84
N PHE A 453 1.99 21.12 -4.14
CA PHE A 453 2.81 22.31 -4.37
C PHE A 453 2.27 23.18 -5.52
N GLY A 454 2.11 24.48 -5.25
CA GLY A 454 1.79 25.50 -6.26
C GLY A 454 0.30 25.69 -6.57
N GLN A 455 -0.60 24.94 -5.94
CA GLN A 455 -2.05 25.03 -6.20
C GLN A 455 -2.81 25.44 -4.93
N ALA A 456 -3.15 26.73 -4.80
CA ALA A 456 -3.73 27.29 -3.57
C ALA A 456 -5.13 26.73 -3.20
N TYR A 457 -5.89 26.26 -4.19
CA TYR A 457 -7.27 25.78 -4.05
C TYR A 457 -7.41 24.27 -4.18
N THR A 458 -6.32 23.51 -4.27
CA THR A 458 -6.40 22.04 -4.32
C THR A 458 -5.75 21.45 -3.10
N ALA A 459 -6.43 20.53 -2.43
CA ALA A 459 -5.92 19.85 -1.25
C ALA A 459 -6.20 18.35 -1.37
N GLY A 460 -5.27 17.53 -0.90
CA GLY A 460 -5.47 16.09 -0.79
C GLY A 460 -5.06 15.60 0.60
N PHE A 461 -5.77 14.61 1.12
CA PHE A 461 -5.38 13.92 2.35
C PHE A 461 -5.99 12.52 2.40
N ALA A 462 -5.38 11.62 3.16
CA ALA A 462 -5.91 10.30 3.46
C ALA A 462 -6.29 10.20 4.94
N LEU A 463 -7.38 9.48 5.21
CA LEU A 463 -7.87 9.16 6.55
C LEU A 463 -8.08 7.65 6.67
N LYS A 464 -7.82 7.14 7.87
CA LYS A 464 -8.09 5.74 8.20
C LYS A 464 -9.10 5.68 9.33
N PHE A 465 -10.20 5.01 9.05
CA PHE A 465 -11.35 4.86 9.93
C PHE A 465 -11.39 3.44 10.50
N TRP A 466 -11.66 3.36 11.79
CA TRP A 466 -11.93 2.14 12.52
C TRP A 466 -13.39 2.18 12.94
N ASN A 467 -14.16 1.14 12.65
CA ASN A 467 -15.58 1.07 12.99
C ASN A 467 -15.86 -0.26 13.69
N TRP A 468 -16.38 -0.22 14.91
CA TRP A 468 -16.70 -1.42 15.67
C TRP A 468 -18.07 -1.96 15.27
N THR A 469 -18.15 -3.27 15.04
CA THR A 469 -19.43 -3.94 14.78
C THR A 469 -20.18 -4.11 16.10
N ALA A 470 -21.45 -3.71 16.14
CA ALA A 470 -22.27 -3.70 17.36
C ALA A 470 -22.51 -5.09 17.99
N ASP A 471 -22.26 -6.18 17.26
CA ASP A 471 -22.65 -7.54 17.67
C ASP A 471 -21.85 -8.12 18.84
N THR A 472 -20.67 -7.59 19.19
CA THR A 472 -19.89 -8.11 20.33
C THR A 472 -20.33 -7.56 21.70
N ALA A 473 -21.26 -6.60 21.75
CA ALA A 473 -21.82 -6.12 23.02
C ALA A 473 -23.07 -6.92 23.48
N ALA A 474 -23.62 -7.79 22.62
CA ALA A 474 -24.87 -8.48 22.88
C ALA A 474 -24.70 -9.89 23.49
N GLU A 475 -23.60 -10.61 23.21
CA GLU A 475 -23.37 -11.95 23.78
C GLU A 475 -22.91 -11.94 25.26
N ASP A 476 -22.44 -10.79 25.77
CA ASP A 476 -22.07 -10.62 27.18
C ASP A 476 -23.29 -10.42 28.11
N LYS A 477 -24.52 -10.42 27.60
CA LYS A 477 -25.74 -10.30 28.43
C LYS A 477 -26.30 -11.62 28.96
N GLU A 478 -25.73 -12.78 28.62
CA GLU A 478 -26.27 -14.07 29.08
C GLU A 478 -25.33 -14.94 29.93
N LYS A 479 -24.19 -14.41 30.40
CA LYS A 479 -23.48 -14.96 31.57
C LYS A 479 -23.01 -13.84 32.48
N SER A 480 -23.81 -13.55 33.51
CA SER A 480 -23.38 -12.77 34.68
C SER A 480 -22.33 -13.55 35.48
N VAL A 481 -21.11 -13.60 34.95
CA VAL A 481 -19.89 -13.77 35.73
C VAL A 481 -19.07 -12.56 35.37
N THR A 482 -18.86 -11.67 36.33
CA THR A 482 -17.87 -10.59 36.22
C THR A 482 -16.58 -11.20 35.66
N PRO A 483 -16.16 -10.89 34.43
CA PRO A 483 -14.98 -11.48 33.86
C PRO A 483 -13.81 -11.05 34.73
N GLY A 484 -13.08 -12.01 35.29
CA GLY A 484 -11.85 -11.70 36.02
C GLY A 484 -10.86 -10.97 35.11
N PRO A 485 -9.86 -10.26 35.68
CA PRO A 485 -8.83 -9.51 34.94
C PRO A 485 -7.96 -10.36 33.99
N THR A 486 -8.23 -11.66 33.89
CA THR A 486 -7.46 -12.65 33.11
C THR A 486 -8.17 -13.14 31.85
N THR A 487 -9.45 -12.78 31.64
CA THR A 487 -10.21 -13.25 30.47
C THR A 487 -9.89 -12.42 29.22
N VAL A 488 -9.57 -13.09 28.12
CA VAL A 488 -9.30 -12.48 26.81
C VAL A 488 -10.61 -12.44 26.01
N ARG A 489 -10.97 -11.25 25.50
CA ARG A 489 -12.14 -11.02 24.67
C ARG A 489 -11.73 -10.78 23.22
N GLN A 490 -12.54 -11.28 22.30
CA GLN A 490 -12.42 -11.01 20.87
C GLN A 490 -13.33 -9.86 20.49
N GLN A 491 -12.84 -8.95 19.65
CA GLN A 491 -13.61 -7.87 19.06
C GLN A 491 -13.37 -7.82 17.55
N SER A 492 -14.44 -7.65 16.80
CA SER A 492 -14.37 -7.45 15.35
C SER A 492 -14.57 -5.98 15.02
N LEU A 493 -13.76 -5.47 14.09
CA LEU A 493 -13.86 -4.10 13.62
C LEU A 493 -13.55 -4.01 12.14
N THR A 494 -14.13 -3.02 11.46
CA THR A 494 -13.84 -2.72 10.06
C THR A 494 -12.86 -1.55 9.99
N GLU A 495 -11.77 -1.75 9.27
CA GLU A 495 -10.80 -0.73 8.95
C GLU A 495 -11.01 -0.25 7.51
N ARG A 496 -11.09 1.06 7.29
CA ARG A 496 -11.25 1.68 5.97
C ARG A 496 -10.28 2.84 5.79
N VAL A 497 -9.48 2.81 4.73
CA VAL A 497 -8.61 3.92 4.33
C VAL A 497 -9.28 4.65 3.16
N SER A 498 -9.55 5.94 3.32
CA SER A 498 -10.17 6.78 2.31
C SER A 498 -9.25 7.93 1.95
N ILE A 499 -9.15 8.21 0.65
CA ILE A 499 -8.43 9.36 0.11
C ILE A 499 -9.48 10.41 -0.24
N ILE A 500 -9.25 11.63 0.22
CA ILE A 500 -10.10 12.78 -0.03
C ILE A 500 -9.29 13.78 -0.84
N PHE A 501 -9.80 14.13 -2.00
CA PHE A 501 -9.25 15.18 -2.86
C PHE A 501 -10.26 16.31 -2.99
N VAL A 502 -9.75 17.53 -2.99
CA VAL A 502 -10.54 18.75 -2.95
C VAL A 502 -10.01 19.68 -4.03
N ASN A 503 -10.91 20.17 -4.88
CA ASN A 503 -10.64 21.23 -5.82
C ASN A 503 -11.65 22.36 -5.61
N ASN A 504 -11.20 23.42 -4.92
CA ASN A 504 -12.01 24.55 -4.49
C ASN A 504 -13.16 24.14 -3.55
N THR A 505 -14.35 23.86 -4.09
CA THR A 505 -15.50 23.38 -3.31
C THR A 505 -15.90 21.95 -3.66
N GLU A 506 -15.32 21.39 -4.73
CA GLU A 506 -15.60 20.04 -5.18
C GLU A 506 -14.77 19.06 -4.36
N VAL A 507 -15.43 18.10 -3.73
CA VAL A 507 -14.79 17.11 -2.85
C VAL A 507 -15.04 15.72 -3.41
N HIS A 508 -13.95 15.03 -3.75
CA HIS A 508 -13.95 13.64 -4.18
C HIS A 508 -13.45 12.76 -3.05
N VAL A 509 -14.23 11.73 -2.71
CA VAL A 509 -13.86 10.74 -1.69
C VAL A 509 -13.72 9.39 -2.37
N MET A 510 -12.56 8.77 -2.24
CA MET A 510 -12.23 7.48 -2.82
C MET A 510 -11.84 6.48 -1.73
N ASN A 511 -12.32 5.25 -1.84
CA ASN A 511 -11.94 4.17 -0.92
C ASN A 511 -10.66 3.51 -1.42
N ALA A 512 -9.56 3.62 -0.68
CA ALA A 512 -8.28 3.01 -1.02
C ALA A 512 -8.21 1.55 -0.56
N SER A 513 -8.76 1.24 0.61
CA SER A 513 -8.79 -0.13 1.14
C SER A 513 -9.86 -0.27 2.21
N GLN A 514 -10.49 -1.45 2.29
CA GLN A 514 -11.37 -1.82 3.38
C GLN A 514 -11.10 -3.26 3.80
N SER A 515 -11.01 -3.53 5.11
CA SER A 515 -10.75 -4.87 5.63
C SER A 515 -11.33 -5.06 7.02
N GLU A 516 -11.73 -6.29 7.31
CA GLU A 516 -12.15 -6.70 8.64
C GLU A 516 -10.93 -7.09 9.46
N LEU A 517 -10.86 -6.60 10.70
CA LEU A 517 -9.79 -6.88 11.64
C LEU A 517 -10.38 -7.53 12.88
N ILE A 518 -9.59 -8.44 13.45
CA ILE A 518 -9.86 -9.09 14.72
C ILE A 518 -8.86 -8.56 15.74
N GLN A 519 -9.40 -8.03 16.83
CA GLN A 519 -8.68 -7.49 17.97
C GLN A 519 -8.89 -8.42 19.16
N LEU A 520 -7.82 -8.70 19.91
CA LEU A 520 -7.89 -9.44 21.17
C LEU A 520 -7.57 -8.50 22.33
N CYS A 521 -8.38 -8.55 23.39
CA CYS A 521 -8.32 -7.63 24.51
C CYS A 521 -8.28 -8.37 25.85
N ARG A 522 -7.40 -7.95 26.76
CA ARG A 522 -7.43 -8.32 28.18
C ARG A 522 -7.71 -7.05 29.00
N GLY A 523 -8.97 -6.90 29.44
CA GLY A 523 -9.41 -5.65 30.06
C GLY A 523 -9.40 -4.50 29.06
N GLN A 524 -8.58 -3.47 29.30
CA GLN A 524 -8.38 -2.33 28.40
C GLN A 524 -7.15 -2.46 27.48
N ASP A 525 -6.28 -3.46 27.70
CA ASP A 525 -5.13 -3.70 26.83
C ASP A 525 -5.56 -4.58 25.66
N CYS A 526 -5.66 -3.96 24.49
CA CYS A 526 -6.04 -4.61 23.25
C CYS A 526 -4.87 -4.64 22.27
N GLN A 527 -4.80 -5.69 21.45
CA GLN A 527 -3.86 -5.80 20.35
C GLN A 527 -4.62 -6.13 19.05
N PRO A 528 -4.43 -5.34 17.98
CA PRO A 528 -3.73 -4.04 17.94
C PRO A 528 -4.43 -2.97 18.81
N SER A 529 -3.70 -1.94 19.28
CA SER A 529 -4.31 -0.87 20.11
C SER A 529 -4.51 0.44 19.34
N LEU A 530 -5.61 1.16 19.60
CA LEU A 530 -5.90 2.43 18.90
C LEU A 530 -4.79 3.48 19.02
N PRO A 531 -4.24 3.78 20.22
CA PRO A 531 -3.21 4.80 20.34
C PRO A 531 -1.95 4.45 19.52
N ARG A 532 -1.66 3.15 19.40
CA ARG A 532 -0.52 2.64 18.64
C ARG A 532 -0.75 2.62 17.13
N GLN A 533 -2.01 2.63 16.69
CA GLN A 533 -2.41 2.66 15.28
C GLN A 533 -2.74 4.08 14.78
N ALA A 534 -2.69 5.09 15.65
CA ALA A 534 -3.07 6.47 15.34
C ALA A 534 -2.25 7.13 14.21
N HIS A 535 -1.07 6.59 13.89
CA HIS A 535 -0.15 7.08 12.86
C HIS A 535 0.12 6.04 11.75
N SER A 536 -0.86 5.17 11.48
CA SER A 536 -0.71 4.02 10.59
C SER A 536 -0.80 4.30 9.09
N ILE A 537 -0.79 5.58 8.69
CA ILE A 537 -0.80 6.03 7.28
C ILE A 537 0.20 7.15 7.05
N ARG A 538 0.83 7.15 5.89
CA ARG A 538 1.76 8.21 5.43
C ARG A 538 1.68 8.33 3.91
N ILE A 539 1.87 9.53 3.39
CA ILE A 539 2.03 9.79 1.96
C ILE A 539 3.45 10.31 1.73
N ALA A 540 4.16 9.73 0.76
CA ALA A 540 5.51 10.15 0.38
C ALA A 540 5.85 9.64 -1.03
N ASP A 541 6.77 10.35 -1.71
CA ASP A 541 7.42 9.88 -2.93
C ASP A 541 8.60 8.95 -2.56
N LEU A 542 8.50 7.66 -2.92
CA LEU A 542 9.45 6.62 -2.53
C LEU A 542 10.55 6.34 -3.56
N ASN A 543 10.46 6.89 -4.75
CA ASN A 543 11.41 6.63 -5.84
C ASN A 543 11.97 7.91 -6.50
N GLY A 544 11.54 9.08 -6.04
CA GLY A 544 11.95 10.39 -6.56
C GLY A 544 11.42 10.67 -7.97
N ASP A 545 10.30 10.09 -8.36
CA ASP A 545 9.68 10.35 -9.66
C ASP A 545 8.65 11.48 -9.64
N GLY A 546 8.35 12.04 -8.46
CA GLY A 546 7.37 13.10 -8.25
C GLY A 546 5.95 12.57 -8.07
N VAL A 547 5.72 11.26 -8.17
CA VAL A 547 4.49 10.61 -7.77
C VAL A 547 4.53 10.31 -6.27
N MET A 548 3.37 10.48 -5.64
CA MET A 548 3.20 10.16 -4.24
C MET A 548 2.59 8.76 -4.07
N GLU A 549 3.14 7.98 -3.14
CA GLU A 549 2.57 6.72 -2.69
C GLU A 549 1.88 6.86 -1.33
N LEU A 550 0.74 6.19 -1.19
CA LEU A 550 0.10 5.95 0.11
C LEU A 550 0.69 4.70 0.74
N ILE A 551 1.33 4.89 1.89
CA ILE A 551 1.88 3.85 2.74
C ILE A 551 0.89 3.65 3.88
N SER A 552 0.40 2.43 4.04
CA SER A 552 -0.42 2.06 5.18
C SER A 552 0.06 0.75 5.78
N TYR A 553 -0.15 0.59 7.07
CA TYR A 553 -0.04 -0.73 7.69
C TYR A 553 -1.28 -1.04 8.50
N ARG A 554 -1.53 -2.32 8.69
CA ARG A 554 -2.62 -2.84 9.52
C ARG A 554 -2.18 -4.09 10.24
N THR A 555 -2.85 -4.39 11.35
CA THR A 555 -2.54 -5.55 12.17
C THR A 555 -3.84 -6.24 12.55
N THR A 556 -3.88 -7.56 12.47
CA THR A 556 -5.05 -8.36 12.84
C THR A 556 -4.64 -9.72 13.36
N TYR A 557 -5.44 -10.28 14.25
CA TYR A 557 -5.36 -11.69 14.58
C TYR A 557 -6.03 -12.53 13.49
N ASN A 558 -5.35 -13.60 13.10
CA ASN A 558 -5.96 -14.68 12.33
C ASN A 558 -6.35 -15.77 13.31
N MET A 559 -7.65 -16.04 13.37
CA MET A 559 -8.20 -17.10 14.20
C MET A 559 -8.11 -18.41 13.41
N ALA A 560 -7.41 -19.40 13.96
CA ALA A 560 -7.41 -20.74 13.40
C ALA A 560 -8.64 -21.51 13.92
N ASP A 561 -8.59 -21.97 15.17
CA ASP A 561 -9.66 -22.73 15.84
C ASP A 561 -10.13 -22.09 17.16
N ASP A 562 -9.18 -21.53 17.93
CA ASP A 562 -9.39 -20.99 19.27
C ASP A 562 -8.43 -19.81 19.52
N ILE A 563 -8.76 -18.96 20.48
CA ILE A 563 -7.95 -17.81 20.91
C ILE A 563 -6.53 -18.26 21.28
N SER A 564 -6.37 -19.44 21.89
CA SER A 564 -5.07 -19.99 22.29
C SER A 564 -4.12 -20.27 21.11
N LYS A 565 -4.66 -20.46 19.91
CA LYS A 565 -3.89 -20.67 18.66
C LYS A 565 -3.93 -19.45 17.74
N ALA A 566 -4.46 -18.32 18.20
CA ALA A 566 -4.53 -17.13 17.39
C ALA A 566 -3.12 -16.64 17.04
N THR A 567 -2.95 -16.19 15.81
CA THR A 567 -1.65 -15.70 15.30
C THR A 567 -1.81 -14.29 14.81
N LEU A 568 -0.94 -13.41 15.28
CA LEU A 568 -0.92 -12.01 14.90
C LEU A 568 -0.28 -11.86 13.52
N THR A 569 -0.89 -11.07 12.66
CA THR A 569 -0.32 -10.70 11.36
C THR A 569 -0.40 -9.21 11.15
N SER A 570 0.71 -8.62 10.72
CA SER A 570 0.77 -7.23 10.25
C SER A 570 0.97 -7.21 8.75
N LYS A 571 0.27 -6.34 8.05
CA LYS A 571 0.40 -6.14 6.61
C LYS A 571 0.77 -4.68 6.34
N VAL A 572 1.87 -4.46 5.64
CA VAL A 572 2.25 -3.18 5.05
C VAL A 572 1.77 -3.17 3.60
N GLN A 573 1.15 -2.08 3.17
CA GLN A 573 0.65 -1.90 1.81
C GLN A 573 1.10 -0.55 1.29
N ILE A 574 1.62 -0.55 0.06
CA ILE A 574 1.99 0.65 -0.68
C ILE A 574 1.16 0.72 -1.95
N VAL A 575 0.44 1.83 -2.10
CA VAL A 575 -0.45 2.08 -3.24
C VAL A 575 -0.06 3.39 -3.90
N LYS A 576 0.17 3.35 -5.21
CA LYS A 576 0.44 4.55 -6.01
C LYS A 576 -0.80 5.44 -6.13
N LEU A 577 -0.63 6.75 -6.02
CA LEU A 577 -1.76 7.70 -6.09
C LEU A 577 -2.06 8.24 -7.51
N ASP A 578 -1.37 7.76 -8.54
CA ASP A 578 -1.52 8.18 -9.94
C ASP A 578 -2.93 8.01 -10.54
N ALA A 579 -3.75 7.11 -9.98
CA ALA A 579 -5.08 6.83 -10.50
C ALA A 579 -6.18 7.74 -9.90
N VAL A 580 -5.82 8.66 -9.01
CA VAL A 580 -6.76 9.47 -8.21
C VAL A 580 -6.85 10.92 -8.69
N PHE A 581 -5.99 11.35 -9.63
CA PHE A 581 -5.88 12.74 -10.11
C PHE A 581 -6.12 12.89 -11.61
#